data_AF-A0AAV9HYU8-F1
#
_entry.id   AF-A0AAV9HYU8-F1
#
_cell.length_a   1.000
_cell.length_b   1.000
_cell.length_c   1.000
_cell.angle_alpha   90.00
_cell.angle_beta   90.00
_cell.angle_gamma   90.00
#
_symmetry.space_group_name_H-M   'P 1'
#
loop_
_entity.id
_entity.type
_entity.pdbx_description
1 polymer ?
#
loop_
_entity_poly.entity_id
_entity_poly.type
_entity_poly.pdbx_seq_one_letter_code
_entity_poly.pdbx_strand_id
1 'polypeptide(L)'
;WQEGDIAYLRPSAEYDQKEYDELIQARPGQRYGHLPPKAAGHPVIILRRLSPTSSHVLVTPVSAYSSGPYNDFLAPWKQPCHRRKRPADFRSFEGSEQYRCSLNLPTIRLRDGGAMPKPRTSWVNIQSAFVVPLSVIGTFIKSHRHLQLDGASLQELRSDMSARCTTWKQVSAMLLSHEK
;
A
#
# COMPACT_ATOMS: atom_id res chain seq x y z
N TRP A 1 -3.52 -0.81 15.51
CA TRP A 1 -3.68 -0.53 14.08
C TRP A 1 -5.03 0.12 13.81
N GLN A 2 -4.99 1.35 13.34
CA GLN A 2 -6.13 2.19 12.97
C GLN A 2 -6.02 2.60 11.50
N GLU A 3 -7.11 3.13 10.97
CA GLU A 3 -7.16 3.61 9.59
C GLU A 3 -6.21 4.79 9.36
N GLY A 4 -5.45 4.75 8.26
CA GLY A 4 -4.44 5.74 7.92
C GLY A 4 -3.06 5.48 8.52
N ASP A 5 -2.92 4.54 9.45
CA ASP A 5 -1.61 4.14 9.98
C ASP A 5 -0.69 3.65 8.85
N ILE A 6 0.58 4.05 8.89
CA ILE A 6 1.64 3.43 8.10
C ILE A 6 2.29 2.35 8.95
N ALA A 7 1.96 1.11 8.63
CA ALA A 7 2.51 -0.09 9.24
C ALA A 7 3.58 -0.72 8.34
N TYR A 8 4.02 -1.92 8.71
CA TYR A 8 4.99 -2.71 7.94
C TYR A 8 4.44 -4.12 7.71
N LEU A 9 4.48 -4.61 6.48
CA LEU A 9 4.27 -6.04 6.24
C LEU A 9 5.54 -6.78 6.61
N ARG A 10 5.46 -7.75 7.54
CA ARG A 10 6.60 -8.60 7.88
C ARG A 10 7.17 -9.25 6.59
N PRO A 11 8.49 -9.48 6.49
CA PRO A 11 9.07 -10.24 5.39
C PRO A 11 8.39 -11.61 5.26
N SER A 12 8.17 -12.09 4.04
CA SER A 12 7.52 -13.39 3.83
C SER A 12 8.31 -14.57 4.39
N ALA A 13 9.62 -14.38 4.65
CA ALA A 13 10.46 -15.38 5.31
C ALA A 13 10.13 -15.57 6.79
N GLU A 14 9.38 -14.64 7.39
CA GLU A 14 8.92 -14.70 8.78
C GLU A 14 7.47 -15.20 8.90
N TYR A 15 6.83 -15.52 7.77
CA TYR A 15 5.47 -16.03 7.77
C TYR A 15 5.49 -17.51 8.17
N ASP A 16 4.55 -17.93 9.00
CA ASP A 16 4.29 -19.35 9.15
C ASP A 16 3.63 -19.92 7.87
N GLN A 17 3.51 -21.25 7.79
CA GLN A 17 2.95 -21.89 6.60
C GLN A 17 1.51 -21.46 6.32
N LYS A 18 0.70 -21.24 7.38
CA LYS A 18 -0.69 -20.82 7.25
C LYS A 18 -0.77 -19.40 6.70
N GLU A 19 0.04 -18.48 7.24
CA GLU A 19 0.16 -17.10 6.75
C GLU A 19 0.59 -17.06 5.28
N TYR A 20 1.54 -17.92 4.90
CA TYR A 20 2.00 -18.03 3.51
C TYR A 20 0.89 -18.54 2.58
N ASP A 21 0.18 -19.60 2.99
CA ASP A 21 -0.89 -20.22 2.21
C ASP A 21 -2.11 -19.30 2.04
N GLU A 22 -2.40 -18.48 3.05
CA GLU A 22 -3.51 -17.52 3.02
C GLU A 22 -3.15 -16.27 2.19
N LEU A 23 -1.93 -15.74 2.32
CA LEU A 23 -1.58 -14.43 1.74
C LEU A 23 -0.83 -14.50 0.42
N ILE A 24 0.08 -15.46 0.27
CA ILE A 24 1.02 -15.51 -0.85
C ILE A 24 0.56 -16.55 -1.88
N GLN A 25 0.15 -17.74 -1.42
CA GLN A 25 -0.23 -18.82 -2.32
C GLN A 25 -1.61 -18.56 -2.94
N ALA A 26 -1.62 -18.37 -4.26
CA ALA A 26 -2.87 -18.28 -5.01
C ALA A 26 -3.59 -19.64 -4.97
N ARG A 27 -4.83 -19.67 -4.49
CA ARG A 27 -5.67 -20.88 -4.55
C ARG A 27 -6.29 -21.02 -5.94
N PRO A 28 -6.53 -22.25 -6.43
CA PRO A 28 -7.25 -22.45 -7.69
C PRO A 28 -8.59 -21.69 -7.71
N GLY A 29 -8.80 -20.85 -8.73
CA GLY A 29 -10.01 -20.01 -8.86
C GLY A 29 -9.92 -18.63 -8.20
N GLN A 30 -8.91 -18.35 -7.37
CA GLN A 30 -8.73 -17.08 -6.68
C GLN A 30 -7.72 -16.20 -7.46
N ARG A 31 -8.23 -15.33 -8.33
CA ARG A 31 -7.40 -14.47 -9.22
C ARG A 31 -6.91 -13.17 -8.56
N TYR A 32 -7.52 -12.76 -7.45
CA TYR A 32 -7.31 -11.45 -6.83
C TYR A 32 -7.21 -11.60 -5.31
N GLY A 33 -6.55 -10.64 -4.66
CA GLY A 33 -6.49 -10.56 -3.19
C GLY A 33 -5.24 -11.14 -2.54
N HIS A 34 -4.39 -11.86 -3.28
CA HIS A 34 -3.12 -12.36 -2.77
C HIS A 34 -2.01 -11.31 -2.86
N LEU A 35 -1.20 -11.23 -1.82
CA LEU A 35 -0.04 -10.38 -1.73
C LEU A 35 1.09 -10.98 -2.58
N PRO A 36 1.64 -10.26 -3.56
CA PRO A 36 2.84 -10.73 -4.26
C PRO A 36 3.98 -10.94 -3.25
N PRO A 37 4.82 -11.99 -3.38
CA PRO A 37 5.94 -12.21 -2.45
C PRO A 37 6.82 -10.97 -2.23
N LYS A 38 7.07 -10.22 -3.32
CA LYS A 38 7.87 -8.99 -3.30
C LYS A 38 7.19 -7.80 -2.61
N ALA A 39 5.89 -7.87 -2.31
CA ALA A 39 5.17 -6.84 -1.57
C ALA A 39 5.29 -7.04 -0.04
N ALA A 40 5.67 -8.24 0.42
CA ALA A 40 6.10 -8.44 1.80
C ALA A 40 7.38 -7.62 2.08
N GLY A 41 7.61 -7.28 3.35
CA GLY A 41 8.77 -6.47 3.75
C GLY A 41 8.70 -5.00 3.34
N HIS A 42 7.51 -4.48 3.00
CA HIS A 42 7.29 -3.09 2.63
C HIS A 42 6.40 -2.35 3.64
N PRO A 43 6.55 -1.02 3.78
CA PRO A 43 5.56 -0.22 4.48
C PRO A 43 4.20 -0.30 3.78
N VAL A 44 3.13 -0.26 4.57
CA VAL A 44 1.75 -0.29 4.07
C VAL A 44 0.89 0.75 4.76
N ILE A 45 -0.08 1.30 4.04
CA ILE A 45 -1.13 2.15 4.62
C ILE A 45 -2.32 1.26 4.97
N ILE A 46 -2.84 1.38 6.19
CA ILE A 46 -4.10 0.75 6.60
C ILE A 46 -5.26 1.52 5.98
N LEU A 47 -5.78 1.00 4.88
CA LEU A 47 -6.87 1.61 4.13
C LEU A 47 -8.22 1.37 4.76
N ARG A 48 -8.46 0.29 5.49
CA ARG A 48 -9.75 0.07 6.17
C ARG A 48 -9.62 -0.98 7.25
N ARG A 49 -10.33 -0.77 8.36
CA ARG A 49 -10.52 -1.75 9.42
C ARG A 49 -11.97 -1.70 9.88
N LEU A 50 -12.69 -2.82 9.79
CA LEU A 50 -14.14 -2.82 9.98
C LEU A 50 -14.56 -2.63 11.44
N SER A 51 -13.76 -3.14 12.38
CA SER A 51 -13.97 -2.99 13.82
C SER A 51 -12.64 -3.01 14.59
N PRO A 52 -12.59 -2.51 15.85
CA PRO A 52 -11.40 -2.62 16.70
C PRO A 52 -10.97 -4.06 17.00
N THR A 53 -11.87 -5.03 16.81
CA THR A 53 -11.66 -6.47 17.00
C THR A 53 -11.42 -7.22 15.70
N SER A 54 -11.48 -6.55 14.53
CA SER A 54 -11.20 -7.15 13.23
C SER A 54 -9.86 -7.86 13.24
N SER A 55 -9.85 -9.11 12.76
CA SER A 55 -8.64 -9.92 12.56
C SER A 55 -7.89 -9.56 11.29
N HIS A 56 -8.55 -8.86 10.35
CA HIS A 56 -8.03 -8.49 9.05
C HIS A 56 -8.14 -6.98 8.80
N VAL A 57 -7.28 -6.50 7.91
CA VAL A 57 -7.27 -5.10 7.44
C VAL A 57 -7.09 -5.06 5.92
N LEU A 58 -7.68 -4.05 5.29
CA LEU A 58 -7.37 -3.70 3.90
C LEU A 58 -6.18 -2.75 3.90
N VAL A 59 -5.16 -3.07 3.10
CA VAL A 59 -3.91 -2.31 3.03
C VAL A 59 -3.51 -1.99 1.60
N THR A 60 -2.69 -0.96 1.41
CA THR A 60 -1.96 -0.71 0.17
C THR A 60 -0.47 -0.49 0.45
N PRO A 61 0.44 -1.13 -0.31
CA PRO A 61 1.88 -0.94 -0.12
C PRO A 61 2.37 0.43 -0.55
N VAL A 62 3.29 0.95 0.23
CA VAL A 62 4.14 2.09 -0.11
C VAL A 62 5.48 1.55 -0.59
N SER A 63 5.97 2.02 -1.73
CA SER A 63 7.24 1.56 -2.28
C SER A 63 8.03 2.68 -2.93
N ALA A 64 9.35 2.52 -2.91
CA ALA A 64 10.25 3.29 -3.75
C ALA A 64 10.34 2.74 -5.17
N TYR A 65 9.71 1.59 -5.49
CA TYR A 65 9.65 1.03 -6.84
C TYR A 65 11.02 0.94 -7.53
N SER A 66 12.03 0.42 -6.83
CA SER A 66 13.43 0.35 -7.32
C SER A 66 14.06 1.72 -7.60
N SER A 67 13.59 2.78 -6.96
CA SER A 67 14.21 4.09 -7.01
C SER A 67 15.33 4.18 -5.96
N GLY A 68 16.52 4.64 -6.36
CA GLY A 68 17.68 4.79 -5.50
C GLY A 68 18.88 5.44 -6.18
N PRO A 69 20.04 5.51 -5.49
CA PRO A 69 21.23 6.19 -6.01
C PRO A 69 21.75 5.61 -7.33
N TYR A 70 21.53 4.31 -7.57
CA TYR A 70 21.99 3.61 -8.78
C TYR A 70 21.21 3.97 -10.05
N ASN A 71 20.09 4.68 -9.92
CA ASN A 71 19.27 5.13 -11.04
C ASN A 71 18.76 6.56 -10.83
N ASP A 72 19.57 7.42 -10.20
CA ASP A 72 19.25 8.84 -9.98
C ASP A 72 17.88 9.10 -9.34
N PHE A 73 17.43 8.18 -8.49
CA PHE A 73 16.14 8.27 -7.80
C PHE A 73 14.95 8.42 -8.77
N LEU A 74 15.00 7.75 -9.93
CA LEU A 74 13.95 7.82 -10.94
C LEU A 74 12.58 7.40 -10.40
N ALA A 75 11.55 8.14 -10.79
CA ALA A 75 10.16 7.81 -10.51
C ALA A 75 9.69 6.53 -11.25
N PRO A 76 8.64 5.84 -10.77
CA PRO A 76 8.22 4.56 -11.33
C PRO A 76 7.95 4.60 -12.83
N TRP A 77 7.27 5.64 -13.33
CA TRP A 77 6.94 5.81 -14.75
C TRP A 77 8.13 6.11 -15.66
N LYS A 78 9.29 6.46 -15.11
CA LYS A 78 10.53 6.67 -15.86
C LYS A 78 11.37 5.40 -15.98
N GLN A 79 11.00 4.33 -15.27
CA GLN A 79 11.79 3.10 -15.20
C GLN A 79 11.27 2.02 -16.16
N PRO A 80 12.14 1.36 -16.96
CA PRO A 80 11.72 0.32 -17.91
C PRO A 80 11.01 -0.88 -17.27
N CYS A 81 11.39 -1.26 -16.04
CA CYS A 81 10.80 -2.39 -15.32
C CYS A 81 9.32 -2.17 -14.92
N HIS A 82 8.85 -0.91 -14.92
CA HIS A 82 7.47 -0.56 -14.60
C HIS A 82 6.65 -0.11 -15.81
N ARG A 83 7.16 -0.27 -17.06
CA ARG A 83 6.50 0.18 -18.30
C ARG A 83 5.06 -0.32 -18.51
N ARG A 84 4.69 -1.43 -17.85
CA ARG A 84 3.34 -2.03 -17.92
C ARG A 84 2.34 -1.37 -16.97
N LYS A 85 2.81 -0.60 -15.97
CA LYS A 85 1.97 0.14 -15.03
C LYS A 85 1.65 1.50 -15.64
N ARG A 86 0.42 1.98 -15.46
CA ARG A 86 0.04 3.30 -15.97
C ARG A 86 0.61 4.37 -15.04
N PRO A 87 1.30 5.40 -15.56
CA PRO A 87 1.82 6.48 -14.73
C PRO A 87 0.75 7.15 -13.85
N ALA A 88 -0.48 7.30 -14.37
CA ALA A 88 -1.62 7.88 -13.65
C ALA A 88 -2.15 7.03 -12.47
N ASP A 89 -1.69 5.78 -12.32
CA ASP A 89 -2.05 4.91 -11.19
C ASP A 89 -1.15 5.16 -9.97
N PHE A 90 -0.09 5.96 -10.09
CA PHE A 90 0.80 6.26 -8.97
C PHE A 90 0.36 7.53 -8.24
N ARG A 91 0.01 7.39 -6.96
CA ARG A 91 -0.11 8.50 -6.02
C ARG A 91 1.26 8.71 -5.35
N SER A 92 1.66 9.97 -5.22
CA SER A 92 2.96 10.35 -4.67
C SER A 92 2.77 10.91 -3.27
N PHE A 93 3.67 10.59 -2.35
CA PHE A 93 3.76 11.34 -1.09
C PHE A 93 4.29 12.75 -1.34
N GLU A 94 4.00 13.66 -0.42
CA GLU A 94 4.62 14.99 -0.41
C GLU A 94 6.14 14.89 -0.43
N GLY A 95 6.79 15.71 -1.27
CA GLY A 95 8.24 15.67 -1.53
C GLY A 95 8.70 14.66 -2.59
N SER A 96 7.88 13.66 -2.94
CA SER A 96 8.20 12.71 -4.00
C SER A 96 7.92 13.29 -5.38
N GLU A 97 8.64 12.80 -6.40
CA GLU A 97 8.34 13.20 -7.78
C GLU A 97 6.89 12.85 -8.10
N GLN A 98 6.15 13.80 -8.69
CA GLN A 98 4.76 13.64 -9.06
C GLN A 98 4.63 13.42 -10.57
N TYR A 99 3.77 12.49 -10.95
CA TYR A 99 3.41 12.35 -12.35
C TYR A 99 2.47 13.49 -12.73
N ARG A 100 3.00 14.48 -13.46
CA ARG A 100 2.21 15.59 -13.97
C ARG A 100 1.39 15.11 -15.16
N CYS A 101 0.09 14.95 -14.94
CA CYS A 101 -0.88 14.69 -15.99
C CYS A 101 -2.15 15.51 -15.75
N SER A 102 -3.07 15.48 -16.70
CA SER A 102 -4.32 16.25 -16.65
C SER A 102 -5.16 16.03 -15.38
N LEU A 103 -4.97 14.92 -14.67
CA LEU A 103 -5.69 14.60 -13.43
C LEU A 103 -5.17 15.35 -12.19
N ASN A 104 -3.95 15.91 -12.22
CA ASN A 104 -3.31 16.64 -11.10
C ASN A 104 -3.66 16.07 -9.71
N LEU A 105 -3.43 14.76 -9.52
CA LEU A 105 -3.80 14.08 -8.29
C LEU A 105 -3.03 14.68 -7.11
N PRO A 106 -3.70 15.08 -6.01
CA PRO A 106 -3.03 15.64 -4.84
C PRO A 106 -2.01 14.65 -4.26
N THR A 107 -0.94 15.18 -3.68
CA THR A 107 0.02 14.36 -2.93
C THR A 107 -0.60 13.80 -1.66
N ILE A 108 -0.15 12.61 -1.28
CA ILE A 108 -0.47 12.01 0.01
C ILE A 108 0.34 12.75 1.08
N ARG A 109 -0.36 13.27 2.08
CA ARG A 109 0.25 13.96 3.23
C ARG A 109 0.15 13.12 4.49
N LEU A 110 1.18 13.25 5.33
CA LEU A 110 1.19 12.67 6.67
C LEU A 110 0.71 13.71 7.68
N ARG A 111 0.17 13.25 8.81
CA ARG A 111 -0.17 14.13 9.94
C ARG A 111 1.07 14.84 10.47
N ASP A 112 0.83 15.99 11.09
CA ASP A 112 1.83 16.78 11.82
C ASP A 112 3.07 17.16 10.98
N GLY A 113 2.90 17.31 9.66
CA GLY A 113 4.00 17.62 8.75
C GLY A 113 5.03 16.49 8.63
N GLY A 114 4.64 15.25 8.94
CA GLY A 114 5.51 14.09 8.84
C GLY A 114 5.97 13.81 7.40
N ALA A 115 7.09 13.10 7.26
CA ALA A 115 7.61 12.66 5.97
C ALA A 115 7.96 11.17 5.98
N MET A 116 7.84 10.53 4.82
CA MET A 116 8.36 9.17 4.64
C MET A 116 9.89 9.17 4.77
N PRO A 117 10.53 8.10 5.28
CA PRO A 117 11.99 8.01 5.37
C PRO A 117 12.72 8.17 4.04
N LYS A 118 12.02 7.89 2.93
CA LYS A 118 12.45 8.20 1.57
C LYS A 118 11.56 9.30 0.97
N PRO A 119 11.75 10.57 1.37
CA PRO A 119 10.79 11.63 1.07
C PRO A 119 10.65 11.90 -0.43
N ARG A 120 11.73 11.69 -1.19
CA ARG A 120 11.76 11.93 -2.65
C ARG A 120 11.25 10.76 -3.49
N THR A 121 11.10 9.57 -2.88
CA THR A 121 10.86 8.32 -3.62
C THR A 121 9.88 7.41 -2.89
N SER A 122 8.72 7.94 -2.51
CA SER A 122 7.66 7.16 -1.87
C SER A 122 6.37 7.30 -2.66
N TRP A 123 5.88 6.19 -3.20
CA TRP A 123 4.67 6.15 -4.00
C TRP A 123 3.76 5.00 -3.58
N VAL A 124 2.47 5.16 -3.89
CA VAL A 124 1.43 4.15 -3.80
C VAL A 124 0.91 3.89 -5.21
N ASN A 125 0.85 2.63 -5.62
CA ASN A 125 0.12 2.23 -6.82
C ASN A 125 -1.33 1.93 -6.43
N ILE A 126 -2.29 2.72 -6.91
CA ILE A 126 -3.72 2.57 -6.57
C ILE A 126 -4.28 1.22 -7.02
N GLN A 127 -3.65 0.55 -7.99
CA GLN A 127 -4.00 -0.80 -8.43
C GLN A 127 -3.55 -1.90 -7.46
N SER A 128 -3.00 -1.56 -6.30
CA SER A 128 -2.43 -2.50 -5.34
C SER A 128 -3.14 -2.40 -3.99
N ALA A 129 -4.17 -3.23 -3.80
CA ALA A 129 -4.95 -3.34 -2.58
C ALA A 129 -5.03 -4.81 -2.14
N PHE A 130 -4.85 -5.08 -0.85
CA PHE A 130 -4.79 -6.44 -0.30
C PHE A 130 -5.48 -6.50 1.06
N VAL A 131 -6.20 -7.59 1.32
CA VAL A 131 -6.66 -7.88 2.69
C VAL A 131 -5.63 -8.79 3.32
N VAL A 132 -5.20 -8.45 4.54
CA VAL A 132 -4.17 -9.18 5.26
C VAL A 132 -4.58 -9.35 6.72
N PRO A 133 -4.21 -10.48 7.38
CA PRO A 133 -4.41 -10.65 8.80
C PRO A 133 -3.52 -9.69 9.58
N LEU A 134 -3.94 -9.33 10.78
CA LEU A 134 -3.14 -8.47 11.66
C LEU A 134 -1.83 -9.12 12.11
N SER A 135 -1.74 -10.46 12.09
CA SER A 135 -0.53 -11.20 12.48
C SER A 135 0.67 -10.88 11.59
N VAL A 136 0.46 -10.49 10.33
CA VAL A 136 1.55 -10.11 9.41
C VAL A 136 1.85 -8.60 9.42
N ILE A 137 1.12 -7.82 10.20
CA ILE A 137 1.35 -6.38 10.35
C ILE A 137 2.29 -6.13 11.53
N GLY A 138 3.48 -5.65 11.21
CA GLY A 138 4.49 -5.19 12.15
C GLY A 138 4.64 -3.66 12.20
N THR A 139 5.51 -3.21 13.10
CA THR A 139 5.84 -1.80 13.29
C THR A 139 6.81 -1.32 12.20
N PHE A 140 6.54 -0.13 11.64
CA PHE A 140 7.45 0.50 10.69
C PHE A 140 8.60 1.22 11.41
N ILE A 141 9.69 0.48 11.66
CA ILE A 141 10.83 0.95 12.47
C ILE A 141 11.78 1.94 11.77
N LYS A 142 11.55 2.27 10.49
CA LYS A 142 12.42 3.20 9.74
C LYS A 142 12.11 4.68 10.01
N SER A 143 11.16 4.95 10.91
CA SER A 143 10.81 6.29 11.38
C SER A 143 10.89 6.31 12.91
N HIS A 144 11.37 7.42 13.47
CA HIS A 144 11.40 7.64 14.92
C HIS A 144 10.01 7.90 15.52
N ARG A 145 8.99 8.04 14.68
CA ARG A 145 7.60 8.30 15.05
C ARG A 145 6.67 7.35 14.30
N HIS A 146 5.56 6.99 14.93
CA HIS A 146 4.45 6.34 14.25
C HIS A 146 3.92 7.28 13.15
N LEU A 147 3.94 6.82 11.91
CA LEU A 147 3.50 7.62 10.76
C LEU A 147 2.03 7.33 10.48
N GLN A 148 1.27 8.38 10.18
CA GLN A 148 -0.15 8.28 9.88
C GLN A 148 -0.51 9.30 8.80
N LEU A 149 -1.38 8.92 7.87
CA LEU A 149 -1.94 9.84 6.88
C LEU A 149 -2.85 10.87 7.55
N ASP A 150 -2.89 12.08 7.01
CA ASP A 150 -3.96 13.01 7.33
C ASP A 150 -5.32 12.49 6.83
N GLY A 151 -6.41 12.98 7.43
CA GLY A 151 -7.75 12.47 7.11
C GLY A 151 -8.16 12.68 5.65
N ALA A 152 -7.79 13.83 5.08
CA ALA A 152 -8.10 14.19 3.70
C ALA A 152 -7.39 13.25 2.71
N SER A 153 -6.09 13.04 2.88
CA SER A 153 -5.28 12.17 2.01
C SER A 153 -5.76 10.73 2.06
N LEU A 154 -6.16 10.24 3.24
CA LEU A 154 -6.74 8.90 3.36
C LEU A 154 -8.07 8.79 2.61
N GLN A 155 -8.96 9.76 2.76
CA GLN A 155 -10.25 9.78 2.07
C GLN A 155 -10.08 9.85 0.56
N GLU A 156 -9.21 10.73 0.07
CA GLU A 156 -8.90 10.86 -1.36
C GLU A 156 -8.27 9.58 -1.92
N LEU A 157 -7.32 8.97 -1.20
CA LEU A 157 -6.68 7.73 -1.64
C LEU A 157 -7.72 6.61 -1.75
N ARG A 158 -8.63 6.49 -0.78
CA ARG A 158 -9.75 5.53 -0.85
C ARG A 158 -10.67 5.82 -2.02
N SER A 159 -11.03 7.08 -2.26
CA SER A 159 -11.89 7.48 -3.38
C SER A 159 -11.26 7.08 -4.71
N ASP A 160 -9.98 7.39 -4.89
CA ASP A 160 -9.21 7.05 -6.08
C ASP A 160 -9.12 5.55 -6.32
N MET A 161 -8.80 4.80 -5.27
CA MET A 161 -8.74 3.34 -5.35
C MET A 161 -10.12 2.76 -5.62
N SER A 162 -11.17 3.26 -4.99
CA SER A 162 -12.54 2.81 -5.24
C SER A 162 -13.00 3.07 -6.67
N ALA A 163 -12.59 4.20 -7.27
CA ALA A 163 -12.96 4.57 -8.62
C ALA A 163 -12.15 3.84 -9.70
N ARG A 164 -10.88 3.52 -9.43
CA ARG A 164 -9.91 3.12 -10.47
C ARG A 164 -9.24 1.77 -10.26
N CYS A 165 -9.19 1.25 -9.03
CA CYS A 165 -8.54 -0.03 -8.74
C CYS A 165 -9.40 -1.19 -9.23
N THR A 166 -8.85 -2.01 -10.12
CA THR A 166 -9.59 -3.12 -10.75
C THR A 166 -10.06 -4.19 -9.78
N THR A 167 -9.43 -4.29 -8.60
CA THR A 167 -9.73 -5.31 -7.59
C THR A 167 -10.49 -4.78 -6.38
N TRP A 168 -10.80 -3.48 -6.33
CA TRP A 168 -11.35 -2.83 -5.13
C TRP A 168 -12.60 -3.50 -4.59
N LYS A 169 -13.55 -3.80 -5.47
CA LYS A 169 -14.82 -4.45 -5.10
C LYS A 169 -14.58 -5.83 -4.50
N GLN A 170 -13.70 -6.62 -5.11
CA GLN A 170 -13.38 -7.97 -4.66
C GLN A 170 -12.68 -7.95 -3.30
N VAL A 171 -11.65 -7.11 -3.11
CA VAL A 171 -10.92 -7.03 -1.83
C VAL A 171 -11.79 -6.43 -0.72
N SER A 172 -12.72 -5.53 -1.04
CA SER A 172 -13.69 -5.01 -0.08
C SER A 172 -14.67 -6.09 0.37
N ALA A 173 -15.17 -6.91 -0.56
CA ALA A 173 -16.03 -8.06 -0.24
C ALA A 173 -15.29 -9.11 0.60
N MET A 174 -14.01 -9.36 0.28
CA MET A 174 -13.15 -10.26 1.04
C MET A 174 -12.93 -9.76 2.48
N LEU A 175 -12.70 -8.46 2.67
CA LEU A 175 -12.59 -7.90 4.03
C LEU A 175 -13.88 -8.14 4.83
N LEU A 176 -15.04 -7.94 4.22
CA LEU A 176 -16.35 -8.18 4.85
C LEU A 176 -16.57 -9.66 5.20
N SER A 177 -16.04 -10.61 4.41
CA SER A 177 -16.19 -12.03 4.72
C SER A 177 -15.37 -12.50 5.93
N HIS A 178 -14.33 -11.76 6.33
CA HIS A 178 -13.53 -12.09 7.50
C HIS A 178 -14.13 -11.59 8.84
N GLU A 179 -15.22 -10.82 8.79
CA GLU A 179 -15.94 -10.34 9.98
C GLU A 179 -17.22 -11.14 10.29
N LYS A 180 -17.56 -12.13 9.47
CA LYS A 180 -18.70 -13.02 9.67
C LYS A 180 -18.26 -14.28 10.40
#